data_AF-A0A2E2SYH1-F1
#
_entry.id   AF-A0A2E2SYH1-F1
#
_cell.length_a   1.000
_cell.length_b   1.000
_cell.length_c   1.000
_cell.angle_alpha   90.00
_cell.angle_beta   90.00
_cell.angle_gamma   90.00
#
_symmetry.space_group_name_H-M   'P 1'
#
loop_
_entity.id
_entity.type
_entity.pdbx_description
1 polymer ?
#
loop_
_entity_poly.entity_id
_entity_poly.type
_entity_poly.pdbx_seq_one_letter_code
_entity_poly.pdbx_strand_id
1 'polypeptide(L)' 'MATMNVSLPDLMKEWVEAQADTGKYSNASDYVRDLIRRDQERAEKRALMQKMIREGIESGIVENFSMDALQADLDATDA' A
#
# COMPACT_ATOMS: atom_id res chain seq x y z
N MET A 1 -7.16 24.75 -8.60
CA MET A 1 -7.09 23.30 -8.89
C MET A 1 -6.93 23.13 -10.39
N ALA A 2 -6.12 22.15 -10.82
CA ALA A 2 -6.15 21.71 -12.22
C ALA A 2 -7.42 20.87 -12.46
N THR A 3 -8.10 21.07 -13.58
CA THR A 3 -9.30 20.31 -13.97
C THR A 3 -8.89 19.17 -14.89
N MET A 4 -9.39 17.97 -14.62
CA MET A 4 -9.19 16.78 -15.46
C MET A 4 -10.57 16.20 -15.79
N ASN A 5 -10.88 16.08 -17.08
CA ASN A 5 -12.13 15.49 -17.56
C ASN A 5 -11.89 14.01 -17.89
N VAL A 6 -12.75 13.14 -17.38
CA VAL A 6 -12.70 11.69 -17.63
C VAL A 6 -14.10 11.23 -18.03
N SER A 7 -14.21 10.55 -19.17
CA SER A 7 -15.46 9.91 -19.58
C SER A 7 -15.56 8.53 -18.95
N LEU A 8 -16.68 8.26 -18.29
CA LEU A 8 -17.00 6.98 -17.67
C LEU A 8 -18.22 6.36 -18.35
N PRO A 9 -18.29 5.03 -18.49
CA PRO A 9 -19.53 4.34 -18.82
C PRO A 9 -20.61 4.64 -17.78
N ASP A 10 -21.89 4.62 -18.18
CA ASP A 10 -23.01 5.01 -17.33
C ASP A 10 -23.04 4.27 -15.98
N LEU A 11 -22.83 2.96 -15.99
CA LEU A 11 -22.77 2.16 -14.75
C LEU A 11 -21.66 2.59 -13.78
N MET A 12 -20.51 3.02 -14.30
CA MET A 12 -19.42 3.52 -13.46
C MET A 12 -19.73 4.90 -12.91
N LYS A 13 -20.38 5.76 -13.71
CA LYS A 13 -20.83 7.08 -13.27
C LYS A 13 -21.84 6.95 -12.13
N GLU A 14 -22.89 6.15 -12.31
CA GLU A 14 -23.92 5.89 -11.29
C GLU A 14 -23.29 5.39 -9.98
N TRP A 15 -22.32 4.49 -10.09
CA TRP A 15 -21.62 3.99 -8.91
C TRP A 15 -20.82 5.08 -8.19
N VAL A 16 -20.08 5.92 -8.92
CA VAL A 16 -19.33 7.05 -8.34
C VAL A 16 -20.26 8.06 -7.67
N GLU A 17 -21.40 8.36 -8.29
CA GLU A 17 -22.43 9.24 -7.73
C GLU A 17 -23.01 8.66 -6.44
N ALA A 18 -23.35 7.36 -6.43
CA ALA A 18 -23.84 6.68 -5.23
C ALA A 18 -22.81 6.69 -4.08
N GLN A 19 -21.50 6.65 -4.38
CA GLN A 19 -20.47 6.80 -3.35
C GLN A 19 -20.45 8.22 -2.74
N ALA A 20 -20.69 9.25 -3.55
CA ALA A 20 -20.81 10.61 -3.05
C ALA A 20 -22.04 10.78 -2.14
N ASP A 21 -23.15 10.13 -2.46
CA ASP A 21 -24.40 10.21 -1.71
C ASP A 21 -24.35 9.53 -0.32
N THR A 22 -23.30 8.76 -0.02
CA THR A 22 -23.11 8.14 1.30
C THR A 22 -22.84 9.14 2.43
N GLY A 23 -22.65 10.43 2.11
CA GLY A 23 -22.27 11.48 3.05
C GLY A 23 -20.78 11.48 3.43
N LYS A 24 -20.00 10.52 2.92
CA LYS A 24 -18.55 10.44 3.13
C LYS A 24 -17.76 11.38 2.21
N TYR A 25 -18.33 11.76 1.07
CA TYR A 25 -17.69 12.62 0.08
C TYR A 25 -18.67 13.72 -0.33
N SER A 26 -18.16 14.93 -0.61
CA SER A 26 -19.05 16.06 -0.96
C SER A 26 -19.49 16.02 -2.43
N ASN A 27 -18.76 15.32 -3.29
CA ASN A 27 -19.05 15.14 -4.71
C ASN A 27 -18.23 13.98 -5.32
N ALA A 28 -18.55 13.63 -6.56
CA ALA A 28 -17.83 12.62 -7.35
C ALA A 28 -16.32 12.87 -7.48
N SER A 29 -15.89 14.14 -7.61
CA SER A 29 -14.46 14.46 -7.73
C SER A 29 -13.71 14.21 -6.43
N ASP A 30 -14.33 14.44 -5.27
CA ASP A 30 -13.74 14.13 -3.95
C ASP A 30 -13.51 12.62 -3.82
N TYR A 31 -14.50 11.83 -4.25
CA TYR A 31 -14.40 10.39 -4.29
C TYR A 31 -13.25 9.92 -5.19
N VAL A 32 -13.17 10.44 -6.42
CA VAL A 32 -12.09 10.09 -7.37
C VAL A 32 -10.71 10.51 -6.83
N ARG A 33 -10.58 11.67 -6.20
CA ARG A 33 -9.29 12.10 -5.59
C ARG A 33 -8.87 11.17 -4.46
N ASP A 34 -9.81 10.67 -3.67
CA ASP A 34 -9.52 9.69 -2.63
C ASP A 34 -9.10 8.33 -3.21
N LEU A 35 -9.75 7.88 -4.29
CA LEU A 35 -9.31 6.68 -5.02
C LEU A 35 -7.89 6.81 -5.54
N ILE A 36 -7.53 7.95 -6.12
CA ILE A 36 -6.16 8.22 -6.60
C ILE A 36 -5.17 8.15 -5.44
N ARG A 37 -5.48 8.75 -4.29
CA ARG A 37 -4.60 8.69 -3.11
C ARG A 37 -4.40 7.25 -2.63
N ARG A 38 -5.48 6.47 -2.53
CA ARG A 38 -5.40 5.05 -2.14
C ARG A 38 -4.60 4.22 -3.14
N ASP A 39 -4.69 4.54 -4.43
CA ASP A 39 -3.89 3.87 -5.46
C ASP A 39 -2.39 4.18 -5.29
N GLN A 40 -2.03 5.45 -5.07
CA GLN A 40 -0.66 5.87 -4.77
C GLN A 40 -0.11 5.16 -3.52
N GLU A 41 -0.85 5.18 -2.42
CA GLU A 41 -0.44 4.50 -1.18
C GLU A 41 -0.22 2.99 -1.37
N ARG A 42 -1.09 2.34 -2.17
CA ARG A 42 -0.92 0.91 -2.48
C ARG A 42 0.31 0.67 -3.36
N ALA A 43 0.56 1.54 -4.33
CA ALA A 43 1.74 1.45 -5.19
C ALA A 43 3.03 1.60 -4.38
N GLU A 44 3.08 2.58 -3.48
CA GLU A 44 4.20 2.81 -2.56
C GLU A 44 4.43 1.60 -1.64
N LYS A 45 3.38 1.07 -1.02
CA LYS A 45 3.48 -0.13 -0.17
C LYS A 45 4.02 -1.34 -0.94
N ARG A 46 3.55 -1.56 -2.17
CA ARG A 46 4.07 -2.64 -3.03
C ARG A 46 5.53 -2.44 -3.36
N ALA A 47 5.93 -1.21 -3.73
CA ALA A 47 7.32 -0.91 -4.05
C ALA A 47 8.24 -1.12 -2.84
N LEU A 48 7.81 -0.68 -1.64
CA LEU A 48 8.55 -0.91 -0.40
C LEU A 48 8.68 -2.41 -0.10
N MET A 49 7.60 -3.17 -0.18
CA MET A 49 7.63 -4.62 0.04
C MET A 49 8.58 -5.33 -0.93
N GLN A 50 8.54 -4.98 -2.21
CA GLN A 50 9.45 -5.54 -3.21
C GLN A 50 10.92 -5.19 -2.93
N LYS A 51 11.19 -3.96 -2.46
CA LYS A 51 12.52 -3.55 -2.05
C LYS A 51 13.02 -4.38 -0.86
N MET A 52 12.22 -4.52 0.20
CA MET A 52 12.60 -5.30 1.39
C MET A 52 12.83 -6.79 1.05
N ILE A 53 11.99 -7.37 0.19
CA ILE A 53 12.19 -8.75 -0.27
C ILE A 53 13.51 -8.88 -1.02
N ARG A 54 13.84 -7.92 -1.90
CA ARG A 54 15.11 -7.93 -2.62
C ARG A 54 16.30 -7.83 -1.69
N GLU A 55 16.26 -6.92 -0.72
CA GLU A 55 17.32 -6.78 0.29
C GLU A 55 17.52 -8.09 1.08
N GLY A 56 16.43 -8.78 1.46
CA GLY A 56 16.51 -10.09 2.13
C GLY A 56 17.05 -11.23 1.25
N ILE A 57 16.81 -11.18 -0.07
CA ILE A 57 17.41 -12.14 -1.00
C ILE A 57 18.91 -11.85 -1.18
N GLU A 58 19.27 -10.57 -1.33
CA GLU A 58 20.64 -10.13 -1.52
C GLU A 58 21.50 -10.32 -0.26
N SER A 59 20.90 -10.34 0.93
CA SER A 59 21.61 -10.67 2.17
C SER A 59 22.06 -12.13 2.26
N GLY A 60 21.62 -12.99 1.35
CA GLY A 60 21.97 -14.41 1.30
C GLY A 60 21.17 -15.25 2.30
N ILE A 61 21.43 -16.56 2.27
CA ILE A 61 20.74 -17.56 3.10
C ILE A 61 21.70 -18.04 4.20
N VAL A 62 21.20 -18.07 5.43
CA VAL A 62 21.92 -18.68 6.55
C VAL A 62 21.71 -20.20 6.51
N GLU A 63 22.75 -20.96 6.19
CA GLU A 63 22.65 -22.42 5.98
C GLU A 63 22.28 -23.22 7.24
N ASN A 64 22.69 -22.75 8.42
CA ASN A 64 22.49 -23.46 9.71
C ASN A 64 21.63 -22.63 10.68
N PHE A 65 20.53 -22.07 10.19
CA PHE A 65 19.65 -21.24 11.02
C PHE A 65 19.04 -22.05 12.18
N SER A 66 19.23 -21.56 13.41
CA SER A 66 18.57 -22.06 14.62
C SER A 66 18.03 -20.89 15.42
N MET A 67 16.72 -20.93 15.71
CA MET A 67 16.07 -19.87 16.50
C MET A 67 16.64 -19.79 17.92
N ASP A 68 16.96 -20.94 18.53
CA ASP A 68 17.53 -21.00 19.89
C ASP A 68 18.93 -20.37 19.92
N ALA A 69 19.75 -20.62 18.90
CA ALA A 69 21.09 -20.04 18.80
C ALA A 69 21.04 -18.53 18.56
N LEU A 70 20.10 -18.06 17.73
CA LEU A 70 19.89 -16.63 17.49
C LEU A 70 19.42 -15.91 18.76
N GLN A 71 18.48 -16.49 19.50
CA GLN A 71 17.99 -15.89 20.74
C GLN A 71 19.10 -15.78 21.79
N ALA A 72 19.91 -16.82 21.94
CA ALA A 72 21.04 -16.80 22.88
C ALA A 72 22.09 -15.73 22.53
N ASP A 73 22.34 -15.49 21.24
CA ASP A 73 23.27 -14.45 20.75
C ASP A 73 22.74 -13.04 21.03
N LEU A 74 21.44 -12.81 20.80
CA LEU A 74 20.78 -11.54 21.12
C LEU A 74 20.82 -11.25 22.63
N ASP A 75 20.44 -12.23 23.47
CA ASP A 75 20.45 -12.09 24.93
C ASP A 75 21.86 -11.85 25.49
N ALA A 76 22.90 -12.38 24.84
CA ALA A 76 24.30 -12.16 25.21
C ALA A 76 24.84 -10.78 24.75
N THR A 77 24.23 -10.17 23.74
CA THR A 77 24.64 -8.86 23.21
C THR A 77 24.02 -7.70 24.01
N ASP A 78 22.89 -7.94 24.68
CA ASP A 78 22.18 -6.98 25.53
C ASP A 78 22.66 -6.97 27.01
N ALA A 79 23.68 -7.79 27.36
CA ALA A 79 24.26 -7.92 28.70
C ALA A 79 25.64 -7.25 28.84
#